data_AF-A0A359M4Q5-F1
#
_entry.id   AF-A0A359M4Q5-F1
#
_cell.length_a   1.000
_cell.length_b   1.000
_cell.length_c   1.000
_cell.angle_alpha   90.00
_cell.angle_beta   90.00
_cell.angle_gamma   90.00
#
_symmetry.space_group_name_H-M   'P 1'
#
loop_
_entity.id
_entity.type
_entity.pdbx_description
1 polymer ?
#
loop_
_entity_poly.entity_id
_entity_poly.type
_entity_poly.pdbx_seq_one_letter_code
_entity_poly.pdbx_strand_id
1 'polypeptide(L)'
;MASYPTTAAFAPQKGSYREPTQKSEVYIAGDGGGRVYVPPTKWRFNVVHVLEAADVGTLMALYEANKTVPIDFTWVEDDVLGTPTTYSCYFEGRPDYRPDENGRWMATARLVQA
;
A
#
# COMPACT_ATOMS: atom_id res chain seq x y z
N MET A 1 -12.66 -8.37 -5.72
CA MET A 1 -11.33 -7.79 -5.40
C MET A 1 -11.51 -6.94 -4.17
N ALA A 2 -10.60 -7.03 -3.19
CA ALA A 2 -10.68 -6.17 -2.00
C ALA A 2 -10.16 -4.77 -2.33
N SER A 3 -10.60 -3.75 -1.62
CA SER A 3 -10.16 -2.36 -1.82
C SER A 3 -9.35 -1.89 -0.63
N TYR A 4 -8.32 -1.09 -0.90
CA TYR A 4 -7.57 -0.37 0.12
C TYR A 4 -8.50 0.61 0.85
N PRO A 5 -8.33 0.83 2.17
CA PRO A 5 -9.26 1.66 2.92
C PRO A 5 -9.16 3.11 2.45
N THR A 6 -10.31 3.77 2.29
CA THR A 6 -10.42 5.15 1.79
C THR A 6 -10.84 6.15 2.87
N THR A 7 -10.90 5.72 4.13
CA THR A 7 -11.21 6.63 5.24
C THR A 7 -10.07 7.62 5.46
N ALA A 8 -10.36 8.74 6.13
CA ALA A 8 -9.38 9.81 6.35
C ALA A 8 -8.08 9.35 7.04
N ALA A 9 -8.15 8.31 7.89
CA ALA A 9 -6.98 7.73 8.57
C ALA A 9 -6.01 7.04 7.60
N PHE A 10 -6.52 6.50 6.47
CA PHE A 10 -5.74 5.82 5.45
C PHE A 10 -5.51 6.67 4.20
N ALA A 11 -5.84 7.97 4.27
CA ALA A 11 -5.48 8.91 3.23
C ALA A 11 -3.96 9.08 3.21
N PRO A 12 -3.30 9.01 2.04
CA PRO A 12 -1.86 9.23 1.92
C PRO A 12 -1.45 10.54 2.60
N GLN A 13 -0.46 10.47 3.48
CA GLN A 13 0.10 11.62 4.19
C GLN A 13 1.32 12.17 3.46
N LYS A 14 1.75 13.37 3.85
CA LYS A 14 3.01 13.97 3.39
C LYS A 14 4.17 12.99 3.58
N GLY A 15 4.92 12.74 2.51
CA GLY A 15 5.97 11.72 2.47
C GLY A 15 5.53 10.41 1.82
N SER A 16 4.25 10.27 1.48
CA SER A 16 3.82 9.27 0.50
C SER A 16 4.31 9.68 -0.89
N TYR A 17 4.69 8.71 -1.70
CA TYR A 17 5.13 8.96 -3.08
C TYR A 17 4.86 7.75 -3.96
N ARG A 18 4.84 7.99 -5.28
CA ARG A 18 4.95 6.92 -6.27
C ARG A 18 6.23 7.07 -7.09
N GLU A 19 6.78 5.94 -7.48
CA GLU A 19 7.96 5.86 -8.32
C GLU A 19 7.81 4.72 -9.34
N PRO A 20 8.48 4.78 -10.51
CA PRO A 20 8.58 3.62 -11.38
C PRO A 20 9.29 2.48 -10.63
N THR A 21 8.77 1.26 -10.72
CA THR A 21 9.44 0.11 -10.09
C THR A 21 10.77 -0.17 -10.80
N GLN A 22 11.82 -0.45 -10.04
CA GLN A 22 13.12 -0.85 -10.60
C GLN A 22 13.35 -2.36 -10.50
N LYS A 23 12.94 -2.95 -9.37
CA LYS A 23 12.99 -4.38 -9.03
C LYS A 23 12.18 -4.60 -7.76
N SER A 24 10.93 -5.04 -7.90
CA SER A 24 10.05 -5.34 -6.75
C SER A 24 9.66 -6.81 -6.75
N GLU A 25 9.69 -7.45 -5.59
CA GLU A 25 9.22 -8.83 -5.39
C GLU A 25 7.87 -8.80 -4.65
N VAL A 26 6.88 -9.52 -5.17
CA VAL A 26 5.58 -9.70 -4.52
C VAL A 26 5.28 -11.16 -4.31
N TYR A 27 4.44 -11.48 -3.33
CA TYR A 27 3.90 -12.82 -3.17
C TYR A 27 2.63 -12.95 -3.99
N ILE A 28 2.52 -14.01 -4.80
CA ILE A 28 1.33 -14.29 -5.60
C ILE A 28 0.81 -15.69 -5.25
N ALA A 29 -0.50 -15.82 -5.09
CA ALA A 29 -1.15 -17.09 -4.89
C ALA A 29 -1.06 -17.94 -6.17
N GLY A 30 -0.49 -19.13 -6.05
CA GLY A 30 -0.42 -20.16 -7.09
C GLY A 30 0.08 -21.46 -6.46
N ASP A 31 0.01 -22.57 -7.19
CA ASP A 31 0.34 -23.94 -6.72
C ASP A 31 1.78 -24.11 -6.16
N GLY A 32 2.62 -23.08 -6.20
CA GLY A 32 3.96 -23.06 -5.64
C GLY A 32 4.29 -21.91 -4.68
N GLY A 33 3.32 -21.02 -4.33
CA GLY A 33 3.54 -19.96 -3.33
C GLY A 33 4.82 -19.13 -3.55
N GLY A 34 5.07 -18.72 -4.79
CA GLY A 34 6.35 -18.11 -5.19
C GLY A 34 6.39 -16.59 -5.06
N ARG A 35 7.59 -16.05 -4.83
CA ARG A 35 7.86 -14.63 -5.07
C ARG A 35 7.91 -14.40 -6.58
N VAL A 36 7.20 -13.39 -7.06
CA VAL A 36 7.17 -12.99 -8.46
C VAL A 36 7.80 -11.61 -8.60
N TYR A 37 8.59 -11.45 -9.65
CA TYR A 37 9.21 -10.19 -10.00
C TYR A 37 8.22 -9.30 -10.76
N VAL A 38 8.06 -8.05 -10.30
CA VAL A 38 7.23 -7.06 -11.00
C VAL A 38 8.08 -6.30 -12.03
N PRO A 39 7.67 -6.26 -13.32
CA PRO A 39 8.41 -5.57 -14.38
C PRO A 39 8.61 -4.07 -14.10
N PRO A 40 9.72 -3.46 -14.55
CA PRO A 40 10.06 -2.05 -14.30
C PRO A 40 9.09 -1.00 -14.91
N THR A 41 8.07 -1.44 -15.63
CA THR A 41 7.05 -0.59 -16.27
C THR A 41 5.86 -0.28 -15.35
N LYS A 42 5.84 -0.84 -14.14
CA LYS A 42 4.74 -0.70 -13.18
C LYS A 42 5.06 0.37 -12.13
N TRP A 43 4.02 0.95 -11.54
CA TRP A 43 4.19 1.90 -10.44
C TRP A 43 4.38 1.19 -9.10
N ARG A 44 5.30 1.72 -8.29
CA ARG A 44 5.43 1.40 -6.86
C ARG A 44 4.94 2.58 -6.06
N PHE A 45 4.16 2.32 -5.03
CA PHE A 45 3.59 3.31 -4.13
C PHE A 45 4.13 3.06 -2.72
N ASN A 46 4.70 4.10 -2.14
CA ASN A 46 5.05 4.13 -0.73
C ASN A 46 4.03 5.04 -0.05
N VAL A 47 3.15 4.46 0.76
CA VAL A 47 1.98 5.14 1.32
C VAL A 47 2.15 5.26 2.83
N VAL A 48 2.33 6.48 3.29
CA VAL A 48 2.49 6.83 4.70
C VAL A 48 1.13 7.22 5.27
N HIS A 49 0.80 6.65 6.43
CA HIS A 49 -0.43 6.90 7.17
C HIS A 49 -0.08 7.34 8.59
N VAL A 50 -0.91 8.20 9.17
CA VAL A 50 -0.89 8.52 10.60
C VAL A 50 -2.18 7.97 11.20
N LEU A 51 -2.05 6.86 11.93
CA LEU A 51 -3.13 6.05 12.45
C LEU A 51 -3.31 6.26 13.96
N GLU A 52 -4.55 6.16 14.41
CA GLU A 52 -4.85 5.95 15.82
C GLU A 52 -4.62 4.49 16.20
N ALA A 53 -4.47 4.20 17.49
CA ALA A 53 -4.24 2.84 17.98
C ALA A 53 -5.34 1.84 17.53
N ALA A 54 -6.58 2.32 17.38
CA ALA A 54 -7.71 1.51 16.89
C ALA A 54 -7.57 1.10 15.41
N ASP A 55 -6.87 1.89 14.60
CA ASP A 55 -6.76 1.69 13.14
C ASP A 55 -5.53 0.86 12.72
N VAL A 56 -4.55 0.71 13.62
CA VAL A 56 -3.33 -0.08 13.37
C VAL A 56 -3.66 -1.50 12.93
N GLY A 57 -4.64 -2.13 13.59
CA GLY A 57 -5.05 -3.51 13.31
C GLY A 57 -5.68 -3.70 11.93
N THR A 58 -6.34 -2.66 11.40
CA THR A 58 -7.07 -2.73 10.12
C THR A 58 -6.12 -2.95 8.94
N LEU A 59 -5.03 -2.19 8.87
CA LEU A 59 -4.06 -2.31 7.76
C LEU A 59 -3.30 -3.64 7.81
N MET A 60 -3.01 -4.14 9.01
CA MET A 60 -2.37 -5.43 9.20
C MET A 60 -3.30 -6.58 8.80
N ALA A 61 -4.58 -6.51 9.20
CA ALA A 61 -5.59 -7.51 8.82
C ALA A 61 -5.81 -7.52 7.30
N LEU A 62 -5.84 -6.34 6.67
CA LEU A 62 -5.94 -6.22 5.22
C LEU A 62 -4.74 -6.86 4.51
N TYR A 63 -3.52 -6.60 5.00
CA TYR A 63 -2.31 -7.25 4.49
C TYR A 63 -2.41 -8.77 4.61
N GLU A 64 -2.69 -9.32 5.79
CA GLU A 64 -2.73 -10.77 5.99
C GLU A 64 -3.78 -11.47 5.11
N ALA A 65 -4.93 -10.84 4.91
CA ALA A 65 -5.99 -11.36 4.05
C ALA A 65 -5.65 -11.27 2.55
N ASN A 66 -4.80 -10.33 2.13
CA ASN A 66 -4.57 -10.01 0.71
C ASN A 66 -3.09 -10.06 0.28
N LYS A 67 -2.17 -10.56 1.11
CA LYS A 67 -0.73 -10.59 0.81
C LYS A 67 -0.35 -11.38 -0.45
N THR A 68 -1.25 -12.21 -0.97
CA THR A 68 -1.03 -13.04 -2.16
C THR A 68 -1.98 -12.72 -3.32
N VAL A 69 -2.85 -11.72 -3.19
CA VAL A 69 -3.86 -11.37 -4.19
C VAL A 69 -3.88 -9.85 -4.40
N PRO A 70 -4.27 -9.37 -5.59
CA PRO A 70 -4.31 -7.93 -5.83
C PRO A 70 -5.49 -7.26 -5.11
N ILE A 71 -5.29 -5.99 -4.78
CA ILE A 71 -6.27 -5.08 -4.19
C ILE A 71 -6.42 -3.82 -5.04
N ASP A 72 -7.57 -3.16 -4.97
CA ASP A 72 -7.78 -1.84 -5.58
C ASP A 72 -7.20 -0.75 -4.69
N PHE A 73 -6.27 0.04 -5.22
CA PHE A 73 -5.66 1.17 -4.56
C PHE A 73 -5.87 2.45 -5.37
N THR A 74 -6.47 3.46 -4.77
CA THR A 74 -6.69 4.76 -5.41
C THR A 74 -5.60 5.73 -4.97
N TRP A 75 -4.88 6.27 -5.95
CA TRP A 75 -3.86 7.29 -5.76
C TRP A 75 -4.36 8.64 -6.28
N VAL A 76 -4.11 9.68 -5.51
CA VAL A 76 -4.40 11.07 -5.87
C VAL A 76 -3.06 11.78 -6.00
N GLU A 77 -2.79 12.38 -7.15
CA GLU A 77 -1.56 13.15 -7.36
C GLU A 77 -1.61 14.46 -6.58
N ASP A 78 -0.56 14.77 -5.82
CA ASP A 78 -0.48 15.96 -4.96
C ASP A 78 -0.52 17.30 -5.72
N ASP A 79 -0.17 17.32 -7.01
CA ASP A 79 0.17 18.57 -7.72
C ASP A 79 -0.85 19.03 -8.78
N VAL A 80 -2.02 18.37 -8.85
CA VAL A 80 -3.12 18.79 -9.73
C VAL A 80 -4.42 18.63 -8.94
N LEU A 81 -5.50 19.28 -9.37
CA LEU A 81 -6.87 18.81 -9.14
C LEU A 81 -7.05 17.39 -9.71
N GLY A 82 -6.26 16.44 -9.19
CA GLY A 82 -5.91 15.20 -9.85
C GLY A 82 -7.08 14.26 -9.76
N THR A 83 -7.55 13.79 -10.91
CA THR A 83 -8.53 12.72 -10.98
C THR A 83 -7.98 11.51 -10.21
N PRO A 84 -8.65 11.06 -9.14
CA PRO A 84 -8.23 9.87 -8.42
C PRO A 84 -8.11 8.71 -9.40
N THR A 85 -6.95 8.06 -9.44
CA THR A 85 -6.72 6.93 -10.33
C THR A 85 -6.61 5.66 -9.51
N THR A 86 -7.46 4.68 -9.84
CA THR A 86 -7.46 3.37 -9.20
C THR A 86 -6.53 2.42 -9.95
N TYR A 87 -5.64 1.77 -9.19
CA TYR A 87 -4.68 0.77 -9.64
C TYR A 87 -4.99 -0.56 -8.98
N SER A 88 -4.85 -1.66 -9.72
CA SER A 88 -4.76 -2.99 -9.11
C SER A 88 -3.33 -3.19 -8.61
N CYS A 89 -3.16 -3.48 -7.32
CA CYS A 89 -1.87 -3.50 -6.64
C CYS A 89 -1.69 -4.73 -5.76
N TYR A 90 -0.46 -5.21 -5.63
CA TYR A 90 -0.03 -6.17 -4.63
C TYR A 90 0.66 -5.47 -3.46
N PHE A 91 0.62 -6.09 -2.28
CA PHE A 91 1.53 -5.74 -1.20
C PHE A 91 2.93 -6.25 -1.51
N GLU A 92 3.91 -5.35 -1.51
CA GLU A 92 5.33 -5.71 -1.64
C GLU A 92 5.87 -6.34 -0.34
N GLY A 93 5.23 -6.05 0.79
CA GLY A 93 5.60 -6.59 2.08
C GLY A 93 4.61 -6.20 3.17
N ARG A 94 4.90 -6.68 4.37
CA ARG A 94 4.15 -6.29 5.57
C ARG A 94 4.30 -4.78 5.80
N PRO A 95 3.23 -4.06 6.15
CA PRO A 95 3.31 -2.66 6.53
C PRO A 95 4.24 -2.45 7.73
N ASP A 96 5.08 -1.41 7.65
CA ASP A 96 5.95 -0.99 8.75
C ASP A 96 5.17 -0.08 9.70
N TYR A 97 5.36 -0.23 11.02
CA TYR A 97 4.71 0.60 12.04
C TYR A 97 5.73 1.19 12.99
N ARG A 98 5.59 2.48 13.31
CA ARG A 98 6.42 3.19 14.27
C ARG A 98 5.56 4.12 15.12
N PRO A 99 5.79 4.22 16.44
CA PRO A 99 5.13 5.24 17.24
C PRO A 99 5.59 6.64 16.80
N ASP A 100 4.65 7.57 16.75
CA ASP A 100 4.89 9.01 16.53
C ASP A 100 4.99 9.74 17.88
N GLU A 101 5.62 10.92 17.89
CA GLU A 101 5.87 11.75 19.08
C GLU A 101 4.58 12.17 19.80
N ASN A 102 3.45 12.18 19.09
CA ASN A 102 2.13 12.54 19.62
C ASN A 102 1.31 11.36 20.15
N GLY A 103 1.93 10.18 20.34
CA GLY A 103 1.22 8.97 20.78
C GLY A 103 0.34 8.31 19.70
N ARG A 104 0.53 8.71 18.44
CA ARG A 104 -0.08 8.09 17.25
C ARG A 104 0.85 7.04 16.66
N TRP A 105 0.38 6.34 15.63
CA TRP A 105 1.19 5.37 14.89
C TRP A 105 1.41 5.84 13.46
N MET A 106 2.66 5.95 13.05
CA MET A 106 2.99 6.09 11.65
C MET A 106 3.07 4.69 11.03
N ALA A 107 2.23 4.44 10.02
CA ALA A 107 2.25 3.20 9.25
C ALA A 107 2.71 3.46 7.82
N THR A 108 3.52 2.57 7.27
CA THR A 108 4.02 2.67 5.90
C THR A 108 3.69 1.39 5.15
N ALA A 109 2.79 1.50 4.17
CA ALA A 109 2.43 0.40 3.28
C ALA A 109 3.14 0.57 1.93
N ARG A 110 3.75 -0.50 1.44
CA ARG A 110 4.37 -0.53 0.12
C ARG A 110 3.52 -1.38 -0.81
N LEU A 111 3.02 -0.73 -1.86
CA LEU A 111 2.16 -1.34 -2.86
C LEU A 111 2.88 -1.28 -4.20
N VAL A 112 2.63 -2.27 -5.06
CA VAL A 112 3.14 -2.25 -6.43
C VAL A 112 2.04 -2.67 -7.38
N GLN A 113 1.92 -1.96 -8.49
CA GLN A 113 0.91 -2.21 -9.50
C GLN A 113 1.09 -3.63 -10.09
N ALA A 114 -0.02 -4.36 -10.20
CA ALA A 114 -0.13 -5.66 -10.85
C ALA A 114 0.11 -5.55 -12.37
#